data_AF-A0A936BBM1-F1
#
_entry.id   AF-A0A936BBM1-F1
#
_cell.length_a   1.000
_cell.length_b   1.000
_cell.length_c   1.000
_cell.angle_alpha   90.00
_cell.angle_beta   90.00
_cell.angle_gamma   90.00
#
_symmetry.space_group_name_H-M   'P 1'
#
loop_
_entity.id
_entity.type
_entity.pdbx_description
1 polymer ?
#
loop_
_entity_poly.entity_id
_entity_poly.type
_entity_poly.pdbx_seq_one_letter_code
_entity_poly.pdbx_strand_id
1 'polypeptide(L)'
;MAQTRDVAAAEFQFSEIGAQSASAITILVVLAVLIENALTPLFNWRVFRTYVSLKGWRTIIMVALSAAVVWVFGIDAVAVLVDKFNGEHPAPSPAFSGFLTTMVLAGGSHGVFNLLRALGVRVEPAAETQKPAQHQAWVAVNIDRHRAVGPVFVSITKLVPDATIEQIAGTAGVRLPKLRQLLFRNADRFPANGGHAVEAGETYAISVLGKDAEGKELREVIRDKVRFADRAIVDFTVAL
;
A
#
# COMPACT_ATOMS: atom_id res chain seq x y z
N MET A 1 6.16 -59.18 -19.71
CA MET A 1 4.87 -58.86 -19.07
C MET A 1 4.99 -58.27 -17.67
N ALA A 2 6.04 -58.57 -16.88
CA ALA A 2 6.26 -57.91 -15.58
C ALA A 2 6.65 -56.41 -15.71
N GLN A 3 7.57 -56.10 -16.62
CA GLN A 3 8.10 -54.75 -16.81
C GLN A 3 7.04 -53.71 -17.25
N THR A 4 5.99 -54.12 -17.95
CA THR A 4 4.89 -53.22 -18.37
C THR A 4 3.91 -52.93 -17.23
N ARG A 5 3.79 -53.83 -16.25
CA ARG A 5 2.98 -53.61 -15.04
C ARG A 5 3.68 -52.68 -14.06
N ASP A 6 5.00 -52.76 -13.94
CA ASP A 6 5.78 -51.89 -13.06
C ASP A 6 5.80 -50.43 -13.56
N VAL A 7 5.87 -50.21 -14.88
CA VAL A 7 5.80 -48.87 -15.47
C VAL A 7 4.40 -48.26 -15.31
N ALA A 8 3.35 -49.03 -15.56
CA ALA A 8 1.97 -48.57 -15.38
C ALA A 8 1.63 -48.28 -13.91
N ALA A 9 2.17 -49.06 -12.97
CA ALA A 9 2.02 -48.82 -11.54
C ALA A 9 2.78 -47.56 -11.09
N ALA A 10 3.98 -47.32 -11.62
CA ALA A 10 4.75 -46.11 -11.36
C ALA A 10 4.08 -44.85 -11.93
N GLU A 11 3.54 -44.92 -13.16
CA GLU A 11 2.77 -43.83 -13.77
C GLU A 11 1.48 -43.54 -13.01
N PHE A 12 0.77 -44.58 -12.57
CA PHE A 12 -0.45 -44.44 -11.76
C PHE A 12 -0.15 -43.82 -10.39
N GLN A 13 0.89 -44.30 -9.69
CA GLN A 13 1.35 -43.71 -8.43
C GLN A 13 1.79 -42.25 -8.58
N PHE A 14 2.52 -41.93 -9.65
CA PHE A 14 2.93 -40.54 -9.93
C PHE A 14 1.71 -39.64 -10.19
N SER A 15 0.68 -40.15 -10.87
CA SER A 15 -0.57 -39.42 -11.11
C SER A 15 -1.38 -39.19 -9.84
N GLU A 16 -1.44 -40.17 -8.92
CA GLU A 16 -2.14 -40.04 -7.64
C GLU A 16 -1.40 -39.10 -6.68
N ILE A 17 -0.08 -39.21 -6.59
CA ILE A 17 0.77 -38.28 -5.82
C ILE A 17 0.62 -36.87 -6.38
N GLY A 18 0.60 -36.72 -7.70
CA GLY A 18 0.35 -35.45 -8.38
C GLY A 18 -1.02 -34.86 -8.05
N ALA A 19 -2.09 -35.66 -8.10
CA ALA A 19 -3.45 -35.21 -7.80
C ALA A 19 -3.63 -34.79 -6.33
N GLN A 20 -3.04 -35.54 -5.39
CA GLN A 20 -3.10 -35.22 -3.96
C GLN A 20 -2.24 -33.99 -3.62
N SER A 21 -1.05 -33.86 -4.21
CA SER A 21 -0.19 -32.69 -4.03
C SER A 21 -0.85 -31.43 -4.62
N ALA A 22 -1.49 -31.56 -5.78
CA ALA A 22 -2.28 -30.48 -6.38
C ALA A 22 -3.45 -30.06 -5.48
N SER A 23 -4.14 -31.01 -4.84
CA SER A 23 -5.18 -30.71 -3.86
C SER A 23 -4.66 -29.94 -2.65
N ALA A 24 -3.54 -30.37 -2.05
CA ALA A 24 -2.92 -29.71 -0.90
C ALA A 24 -2.47 -28.27 -1.24
N ILE A 25 -1.83 -28.08 -2.40
CA ILE A 25 -1.46 -26.75 -2.89
C ILE A 25 -2.70 -25.90 -3.15
N THR A 26 -3.75 -26.47 -3.75
CA THR A 26 -5.01 -25.75 -4.01
C THR A 26 -5.62 -25.25 -2.71
N ILE A 27 -5.65 -26.08 -1.67
CA ILE A 27 -6.15 -25.69 -0.34
C ILE A 27 -5.32 -24.55 0.24
N LEU A 28 -3.98 -24.61 0.16
CA LEU A 28 -3.11 -23.53 0.59
C LEU A 28 -3.37 -22.22 -0.16
N VAL A 29 -3.52 -22.28 -1.48
CA VAL A 29 -3.81 -21.12 -2.33
C VAL A 29 -5.14 -20.51 -1.95
N VAL A 30 -6.19 -21.33 -1.85
CA VAL A 30 -7.54 -20.88 -1.46
C VAL A 30 -7.51 -20.23 -0.08
N LEU A 31 -6.80 -20.82 0.88
CA LEU A 31 -6.71 -20.29 2.24
C LEU A 31 -5.91 -18.98 2.31
N ALA A 32 -4.78 -18.89 1.61
CA ALA A 32 -3.99 -17.67 1.53
C ALA A 32 -4.79 -16.51 0.89
N VAL A 33 -5.51 -16.81 -0.19
CA VAL A 33 -6.40 -15.85 -0.87
C VAL A 33 -7.56 -15.43 0.03
N LEU A 34 -8.15 -16.37 0.78
CA LEU A 34 -9.23 -16.07 1.72
C LEU A 34 -8.76 -15.14 2.84
N ILE A 35 -7.62 -15.45 3.47
CA ILE A 35 -7.02 -14.64 4.53
C ILE A 35 -6.69 -13.25 4.04
N GLU A 36 -6.07 -13.13 2.86
CA GLU A 36 -5.75 -11.82 2.32
C GLU A 36 -6.99 -11.01 1.96
N ASN A 37 -7.99 -11.62 1.33
CA ASN A 37 -9.25 -10.93 1.03
C ASN A 37 -9.96 -10.47 2.32
N ALA A 38 -9.95 -11.29 3.37
CA ALA A 38 -10.53 -10.93 4.66
C ALA A 38 -9.80 -9.76 5.34
N LEU A 39 -8.48 -9.67 5.20
CA LEU A 39 -7.67 -8.59 5.77
C LEU A 39 -7.55 -7.36 4.87
N THR A 40 -7.91 -7.47 3.59
CA THR A 40 -7.84 -6.38 2.61
C THR A 40 -8.61 -5.13 3.08
N PRO A 41 -9.85 -5.23 3.60
CA PRO A 41 -10.55 -4.07 4.18
C PRO A 41 -9.77 -3.42 5.33
N LEU A 42 -9.18 -4.22 6.22
CA LEU A 42 -8.39 -3.72 7.35
C LEU A 42 -7.12 -3.00 6.89
N PHE A 43 -6.38 -3.58 5.95
CA PHE A 43 -5.13 -3.01 5.46
C PHE A 43 -5.34 -1.80 4.53
N ASN A 44 -6.44 -1.76 3.77
CA ASN A 44 -6.80 -0.61 2.94
C ASN A 44 -7.46 0.50 3.74
N TRP A 45 -7.88 0.22 4.98
CA TRP A 45 -8.45 1.23 5.85
C TRP A 45 -7.50 2.40 6.03
N ARG A 46 -8.03 3.62 5.85
CA ARG A 46 -7.24 4.86 5.81
C ARG A 46 -6.48 5.10 7.11
N VAL A 47 -7.05 4.74 8.25
CA VAL A 47 -6.39 4.83 9.57
C VAL A 47 -5.20 3.89 9.66
N PHE A 48 -5.36 2.63 9.23
CA PHE A 48 -4.29 1.63 9.23
C PHE A 48 -3.12 2.08 8.36
N ARG A 49 -3.39 2.55 7.13
CA ARG A 49 -2.33 3.03 6.23
C ARG A 49 -1.54 4.20 6.79
N THR A 50 -2.21 5.14 7.45
CA THR A 50 -1.50 6.34 7.94
C THR A 50 -0.66 6.08 9.19
N TYR A 51 -1.14 5.30 10.16
CA TYR A 51 -0.42 5.10 11.42
C TYR A 51 0.43 3.83 11.46
N VAL A 52 0.02 2.79 10.73
CA VAL A 52 0.53 1.43 10.90
C VAL A 52 1.33 0.97 9.68
N SER A 53 0.97 1.38 8.44
CA SER A 53 1.68 0.86 7.25
C SER A 53 3.10 1.41 7.06
N LEU A 54 3.49 2.48 7.73
CA LEU A 54 4.86 3.02 7.66
C LEU A 54 5.92 2.09 8.28
N LYS A 55 5.52 1.06 9.02
CA LYS A 55 6.42 0.21 9.83
C LYS A 55 6.33 -1.29 9.54
N GLY A 56 5.82 -1.71 8.38
CA GLY A 56 5.81 -3.14 7.99
C GLY A 56 4.87 -4.06 8.80
N TRP A 57 3.98 -3.49 9.62
CA TRP A 57 3.03 -4.22 10.45
C TRP A 57 2.06 -5.12 9.69
N ARG A 58 1.79 -4.82 8.42
CA ARG A 58 0.96 -5.68 7.55
C ARG A 58 1.51 -7.12 7.56
N THR A 59 2.82 -7.26 7.38
CA THR A 59 3.48 -8.58 7.33
C THR A 59 3.38 -9.27 8.69
N ILE A 60 3.60 -8.55 9.79
CA ILE A 60 3.52 -9.12 11.14
C ILE A 60 2.10 -9.64 11.42
N ILE A 61 1.07 -8.87 11.07
CA ILE A 61 -0.33 -9.26 11.27
C ILE A 61 -0.69 -10.47 10.39
N MET A 62 -0.25 -10.49 9.13
CA MET A 62 -0.43 -11.64 8.25
C MET A 62 0.22 -12.90 8.81
N VAL A 63 1.47 -12.81 9.28
CA VAL A 63 2.19 -13.92 9.90
C VAL A 63 1.48 -14.42 11.16
N ALA A 64 1.08 -13.51 12.04
CA ALA A 64 0.38 -13.87 13.27
C ALA A 64 -0.96 -14.55 12.98
N LEU A 65 -1.75 -14.05 12.02
CA LEU A 65 -3.04 -14.65 11.67
C LEU A 65 -2.86 -16.00 10.98
N SER A 66 -1.92 -16.12 10.04
CA SER A 66 -1.60 -17.40 9.40
C SER A 66 -1.12 -18.44 10.39
N ALA A 67 -0.31 -18.04 11.38
CA ALA A 67 0.15 -18.93 12.44
C ALA A 67 -1.03 -19.42 13.29
N ALA A 68 -1.96 -18.52 13.63
CA ALA A 68 -3.16 -18.87 14.36
C ALA A 68 -4.04 -19.85 13.58
N VAL A 69 -4.18 -19.68 12.26
CA VAL A 69 -4.93 -20.60 11.40
C VAL A 69 -4.25 -21.98 11.36
N VAL A 70 -2.93 -22.05 11.14
CA VAL A 70 -2.18 -23.32 11.16
C VAL A 70 -2.34 -24.02 12.50
N TRP A 71 -2.27 -23.28 13.61
CA TRP A 71 -2.37 -23.83 14.96
C TRP A 71 -3.79 -24.31 15.31
N VAL A 72 -4.83 -23.51 15.02
CA VAL A 72 -6.22 -23.83 15.36
C VAL A 72 -6.76 -24.98 14.51
N PHE A 73 -6.42 -25.02 13.22
CA PHE A 73 -6.94 -26.00 12.28
C PHE A 73 -5.99 -27.18 12.02
N GLY A 74 -4.79 -27.18 12.61
CA GLY A 74 -3.78 -28.23 12.41
C GLY A 74 -3.34 -28.39 10.95
N ILE A 75 -3.38 -27.30 10.17
CA ILE A 75 -3.08 -27.34 8.73
C ILE A 75 -1.57 -27.34 8.54
N ASP A 76 -1.00 -28.48 8.14
CA ASP A 76 0.41 -28.60 7.77
C ASP A 76 0.58 -29.18 6.37
N ALA A 77 0.38 -28.33 5.36
CA ALA A 77 0.49 -28.73 3.97
C ALA A 77 1.93 -29.07 3.57
N VAL A 78 2.94 -28.45 4.20
CA VAL A 78 4.35 -28.77 3.94
C VAL A 78 4.68 -30.17 4.45
N ALA A 79 4.23 -30.55 5.65
CA ALA A 79 4.39 -31.93 6.13
C ALA A 79 3.72 -32.94 5.19
N VAL A 80 2.47 -32.65 4.75
CA VAL A 80 1.76 -33.52 3.80
C VAL A 80 2.52 -33.67 2.48
N LEU A 81 3.10 -32.59 1.95
CA LEU A 81 3.88 -32.65 0.70
C LEU A 81 5.20 -33.41 0.89
N VAL A 82 5.89 -33.18 2.01
CA VAL A 82 7.19 -33.82 2.29
C VAL A 82 7.03 -35.30 2.59
N ASP A 83 6.04 -35.71 3.39
CA ASP A 83 5.77 -37.12 3.68
C ASP A 83 5.48 -37.93 2.42
N LYS A 84 4.82 -37.30 1.44
CA LYS A 84 4.47 -37.95 0.16
C LYS A 84 5.65 -38.01 -0.80
N PHE A 85 6.60 -37.07 -0.73
CA PHE A 85 7.74 -37.03 -1.62
C PHE A 85 8.96 -37.79 -1.08
N ASN A 86 9.11 -37.89 0.24
CA ASN A 86 10.31 -38.45 0.89
C ASN A 86 10.20 -39.92 1.28
N GLY A 87 9.04 -40.58 1.13
CA GLY A 87 8.87 -42.03 1.32
C GLY A 87 9.18 -42.54 2.73
N GLU A 88 10.47 -42.70 3.07
CA GLU A 88 11.00 -43.33 4.29
C GLU A 88 11.83 -42.38 5.19
N HIS A 89 12.09 -41.14 4.79
CA HIS A 89 12.79 -40.20 5.67
C HIS A 89 11.83 -39.56 6.68
N PRO A 90 12.24 -39.40 7.96
CA PRO A 90 11.38 -38.84 8.98
C PRO A 90 10.92 -37.44 8.57
N ALA A 91 9.61 -37.22 8.67
CA ALA A 91 8.99 -35.93 8.44
C ALA A 91 9.77 -34.82 9.15
N PRO A 92 9.91 -33.62 8.56
CA PRO A 92 10.42 -32.46 9.27
C PRO A 92 9.66 -32.30 10.59
N SER A 93 10.33 -31.82 11.64
CA SER A 93 9.68 -31.63 12.94
C SER A 93 8.38 -30.84 12.76
N PRO A 94 7.27 -31.22 13.42
CA PRO A 94 5.96 -30.57 13.22
C PRO A 94 5.98 -29.04 13.41
N ALA A 95 6.89 -28.56 14.25
CA ALA A 95 7.11 -27.12 14.45
C ALA A 95 7.70 -26.43 13.22
N PHE A 96 8.62 -27.07 12.51
CA PHE A 96 9.30 -26.51 11.33
C PHE A 96 8.41 -26.54 10.09
N SER A 97 7.71 -27.65 9.83
CA SER A 97 6.76 -27.76 8.73
C SER A 97 5.55 -26.83 8.92
N GLY A 98 5.02 -26.74 10.15
CA GLY A 98 4.00 -25.76 10.51
C GLY A 98 4.47 -24.30 10.34
N PHE A 99 5.72 -24.00 10.69
CA PHE A 99 6.31 -22.68 10.44
C PHE A 99 6.42 -22.36 8.95
N LEU A 100 6.87 -23.31 8.13
CA LEU A 100 6.94 -23.13 6.67
C LEU A 100 5.55 -22.96 6.04
N THR A 101 4.58 -23.78 6.45
CA THR A 101 3.17 -23.63 6.04
C THR A 101 2.63 -22.25 6.42
N THR A 102 2.94 -21.78 7.63
CA THR A 102 2.60 -20.43 8.09
C THR A 102 3.21 -19.34 7.21
N MET A 103 4.50 -19.45 6.87
CA MET A 103 5.18 -18.48 6.00
C MET A 103 4.58 -18.44 4.59
N VAL A 104 4.21 -19.61 4.03
CA VAL A 104 3.55 -19.70 2.73
C VAL A 104 2.19 -19.02 2.76
N LEU A 105 1.37 -19.27 3.79
CA LEU A 105 0.08 -18.59 3.98
C LEU A 105 0.24 -17.09 4.23
N ALA A 106 1.23 -16.69 5.05
CA ALA A 106 1.49 -15.30 5.43
C ALA A 106 2.09 -14.45 4.29
N GLY A 107 2.78 -15.07 3.34
CA GLY A 107 3.28 -14.42 2.13
C GLY A 107 2.18 -13.82 1.24
N GLY A 108 0.91 -14.11 1.55
CA GLY A 108 -0.27 -13.60 0.86
C GLY A 108 -0.31 -14.00 -0.62
N SER A 109 -1.11 -13.28 -1.40
CA SER A 109 -1.19 -13.45 -2.84
C SER A 109 0.15 -13.21 -3.48
N HIS A 110 1.05 -12.33 -3.02
CA HIS A 110 2.37 -12.16 -3.65
C HIS A 110 3.29 -13.38 -3.52
N GLY A 111 3.30 -14.06 -2.37
CA GLY A 111 4.05 -15.30 -2.18
C GLY A 111 3.50 -16.44 -3.03
N VAL A 112 2.18 -16.61 -3.01
CA VAL A 112 1.47 -17.58 -3.86
C VAL A 112 1.54 -17.21 -5.35
N PHE A 113 1.50 -15.93 -5.69
CA PHE A 113 1.63 -15.39 -7.05
C PHE A 113 3.04 -15.60 -7.57
N ASN A 114 4.05 -15.47 -6.72
CA ASN A 114 5.42 -15.83 -7.09
C ASN A 114 5.55 -17.34 -7.30
N LEU A 115 4.86 -18.18 -6.51
CA LEU A 115 4.76 -19.62 -6.77
C LEU A 115 4.03 -19.90 -8.09
N LEU A 116 2.88 -19.28 -8.35
CA LEU A 116 2.12 -19.42 -9.60
C LEU A 116 2.89 -18.90 -10.82
N ARG A 117 3.65 -17.81 -10.66
CA ARG A 117 4.56 -17.26 -11.68
C ARG A 117 5.74 -18.18 -11.93
N ALA A 118 6.32 -18.77 -10.88
CA ALA A 118 7.35 -19.79 -11.00
C ALA A 118 6.82 -21.07 -11.70
N LEU A 119 5.53 -21.36 -11.53
CA LEU A 119 4.80 -22.42 -12.23
C LEU A 119 4.30 -22.00 -13.64
N GLY A 120 4.62 -20.79 -14.12
CA GLY A 120 4.38 -20.36 -15.50
C GLY A 120 3.07 -19.62 -15.77
N VAL A 121 2.27 -19.28 -14.75
CA VAL A 121 1.02 -18.52 -14.92
C VAL A 121 1.34 -17.02 -15.04
N ARG A 122 0.93 -16.37 -16.14
CA ARG A 122 1.08 -14.91 -16.35
C ARG A 122 -0.11 -14.16 -15.75
N VAL A 123 0.18 -13.15 -14.93
CA VAL A 123 -0.81 -12.23 -14.35
C VAL A 123 -0.20 -10.82 -14.32
N GLU A 124 -0.98 -9.80 -14.67
CA GLU A 124 -0.52 -8.41 -14.81
C GLU A 124 -0.37 -7.69 -13.46
N PRO A 125 0.59 -6.75 -13.33
CA PRO A 125 0.78 -5.97 -12.11
C PRO A 125 -0.27 -4.88 -11.93
N ALA A 126 -0.59 -4.57 -10.67
CA ALA A 126 -1.53 -3.52 -10.29
C ALA A 126 -0.99 -2.11 -10.59
N ALA A 127 -1.90 -1.19 -10.95
CA ALA A 127 -1.63 0.15 -11.46
C ALA A 127 -0.82 1.05 -10.50
N GLU A 128 0.06 1.86 -11.09
CA GLU A 128 0.94 2.80 -10.41
C GLU A 128 0.20 4.05 -9.88
N THR A 129 0.61 4.52 -8.71
CA THR A 129 0.11 5.75 -8.08
C THR A 129 0.30 6.97 -9.00
N GLN A 130 -0.74 7.80 -9.17
CA GLN A 130 -0.66 9.03 -9.98
C GLN A 130 0.43 9.98 -9.45
N LYS A 131 1.36 10.37 -10.32
CA LYS A 131 2.43 11.34 -10.06
C LYS A 131 2.25 12.57 -10.96
N PRO A 132 2.74 13.76 -10.56
CA PRO A 132 2.77 14.92 -11.44
C PRO A 132 3.55 14.61 -12.74
N ALA A 133 3.09 15.20 -13.84
CA ALA A 133 3.74 15.13 -15.14
C ALA A 133 5.14 15.77 -15.10
N GLN A 134 5.99 15.46 -16.09
CA GLN A 134 7.41 15.80 -16.06
C GLN A 134 7.71 17.29 -15.84
N HIS A 135 6.90 18.20 -16.42
CA HIS A 135 7.06 19.66 -16.30
C HIS A 135 6.02 20.32 -15.39
N GLN A 136 5.41 19.54 -14.50
CA GLN A 136 4.41 20.03 -13.55
C GLN A 136 4.87 19.78 -12.13
N ALA A 137 4.49 20.70 -11.25
CA ALA A 137 4.54 20.52 -9.81
C ALA A 137 3.12 20.49 -9.25
N TRP A 138 2.95 19.85 -8.10
CA TRP A 138 1.70 19.81 -7.36
C TRP A 138 1.83 20.64 -6.10
N VAL A 139 0.92 21.61 -5.96
CA VAL A 139 0.84 22.49 -4.80
C VAL A 139 -0.44 22.19 -4.04
N ALA A 140 -0.33 22.04 -2.73
CA ALA A 140 -1.47 21.97 -1.85
C ALA A 140 -1.28 22.88 -0.64
N VAL A 141 -2.38 23.41 -0.13
CA VAL A 141 -2.43 24.33 0.99
C VAL A 141 -3.39 23.77 2.02
N ASN A 142 -2.90 23.55 3.23
CA ASN A 142 -3.67 23.13 4.39
C ASN A 142 -3.87 24.33 5.32
N ILE A 143 -5.11 24.56 5.75
CA ILE A 143 -5.51 25.73 6.52
C ILE A 143 -5.87 25.26 7.92
N ASP A 144 -5.13 25.70 8.94
CA ASP A 144 -5.50 25.53 10.34
C ASP A 144 -6.36 26.74 10.75
N ARG A 145 -7.68 26.53 10.84
CA ARG A 145 -8.63 27.62 11.16
C ARG A 145 -8.65 27.83 12.67
N HIS A 146 -8.01 28.90 13.12
CA HIS A 146 -8.07 29.34 14.52
C HIS A 146 -9.08 30.46 14.70
N ARG A 147 -9.11 31.42 13.75
CA ARG A 147 -10.00 32.59 13.79
C ARG A 147 -10.90 32.69 12.56
N ALA A 148 -10.54 32.03 11.46
CA ALA A 148 -11.31 32.10 10.24
C ALA A 148 -12.68 31.39 10.34
N VAL A 149 -13.75 32.11 10.03
CA VAL A 149 -15.14 31.63 9.93
C VAL A 149 -15.62 31.76 8.49
N GLY A 150 -16.34 30.75 8.00
CA GLY A 150 -16.90 30.78 6.63
C GLY A 150 -15.92 30.31 5.54
N PRO A 151 -16.15 30.65 4.25
CA PRO A 151 -15.29 30.21 3.15
C PRO A 151 -13.90 30.86 3.22
N VAL A 152 -12.88 30.08 2.86
CA VAL A 152 -11.50 30.53 2.75
C VAL A 152 -11.07 30.34 1.29
N PHE A 153 -10.50 31.39 0.70
CA PHE A 153 -10.08 31.45 -0.69
C PHE A 153 -8.56 31.32 -0.77
N VAL A 154 -8.07 30.43 -1.64
CA VAL A 154 -6.65 30.27 -1.94
C VAL A 154 -6.38 30.88 -3.31
N SER A 155 -5.46 31.84 -3.37
CA SER A 155 -5.03 32.48 -4.62
C SER A 155 -3.63 32.02 -4.97
N ILE A 156 -3.47 31.48 -6.18
CA ILE A 156 -2.18 31.12 -6.77
C ILE A 156 -2.03 31.96 -8.03
N THR A 157 -1.10 32.92 -8.01
CA THR A 157 -0.90 33.88 -9.11
C THR A 157 0.46 33.66 -9.74
N LYS A 158 0.50 33.41 -11.06
CA LYS A 158 1.75 33.35 -11.83
C LYS A 158 2.35 34.75 -11.95
N LEU A 159 3.63 34.88 -11.60
CA LEU A 159 4.42 36.10 -11.66
C LEU A 159 5.43 36.02 -12.82
N VAL A 160 6.09 37.14 -13.12
CA VAL A 160 7.20 37.19 -14.08
C VAL A 160 8.31 36.22 -13.61
N PRO A 161 8.87 35.38 -14.50
CA PRO A 161 9.90 34.42 -14.16
C PRO A 161 11.12 35.12 -13.55
N ASP A 162 11.43 34.79 -12.29
CA ASP A 162 12.62 35.28 -11.61
C ASP A 162 13.61 34.12 -11.42
N ALA A 163 14.64 34.11 -12.27
CA ALA A 163 15.63 33.03 -12.29
C ALA A 163 16.47 32.96 -10.99
N THR A 164 16.48 34.04 -10.20
CA THR A 164 17.28 34.18 -8.97
C THR A 164 16.70 33.42 -7.77
N ILE A 165 15.44 32.99 -7.87
CA ILE A 165 14.73 32.29 -6.79
C ILE A 165 15.01 30.78 -6.86
N GLU A 166 15.41 30.20 -5.73
CA GLU A 166 15.62 28.76 -5.59
C GLU A 166 14.35 27.95 -5.83
N GLN A 167 14.51 26.78 -6.46
CA GLN A 167 13.40 25.88 -6.74
C GLN A 167 13.15 24.95 -5.55
N ILE A 168 11.90 24.89 -5.10
CA ILE A 168 11.46 23.93 -4.08
C ILE A 168 11.23 22.58 -4.76
N ALA A 169 11.98 21.56 -4.31
CA ALA A 169 11.83 20.17 -4.77
C ALA A 169 10.76 19.39 -3.98
N GLY A 170 10.46 19.79 -2.74
CA GLY A 170 9.42 19.16 -1.93
C GLY A 170 9.38 19.70 -0.49
N THR A 171 8.38 19.28 0.28
CA THR A 171 8.26 19.60 1.71
C THR A 171 8.82 18.47 2.58
N ALA A 172 9.69 18.77 3.53
CA ALA A 172 10.16 17.84 4.56
C ALA A 172 9.51 18.18 5.92
N GLY A 173 9.07 17.16 6.68
CA GLY A 173 8.45 17.36 8.01
C GLY A 173 6.92 17.24 8.06
N VAL A 174 6.35 16.25 7.37
CA VAL A 174 4.90 16.04 7.35
C VAL A 174 4.37 15.70 8.75
N ARG A 175 3.52 16.56 9.30
CA ARG A 175 2.77 16.29 10.53
C ARG A 175 1.80 15.13 10.26
N LEU A 176 1.81 14.10 11.11
CA LEU A 176 0.81 13.04 11.02
C LEU A 176 -0.60 13.65 11.15
N PRO A 177 -1.52 13.35 10.21
CA PRO A 177 -2.86 13.90 10.26
C PRO A 177 -3.61 13.35 11.49
N LYS A 178 -4.63 14.07 11.94
CA LYS A 178 -5.49 13.63 13.05
C LYS A 178 -6.45 12.53 12.56
N LEU A 179 -6.87 11.62 13.45
CA LEU A 179 -7.86 10.56 13.14
C LEU A 179 -9.12 11.10 12.45
N ARG A 180 -9.63 12.27 12.88
CA ARG A 180 -10.79 12.93 12.27
C ARG A 180 -10.54 13.31 10.80
N GLN A 181 -9.35 13.79 10.45
CA GLN A 181 -8.96 14.13 9.07
C GLN A 181 -8.79 12.87 8.19
N LEU A 182 -8.63 11.70 8.82
CA LEU A 182 -8.56 10.42 8.12
C LEU A 182 -9.94 9.82 7.88
N LEU A 183 -10.88 9.99 8.81
CA LEU A 183 -12.23 9.46 8.69
C LEU A 183 -13.17 10.37 7.89
N PHE A 184 -12.96 11.69 7.94
CA PHE A 184 -13.77 12.68 7.26
C PHE A 184 -12.96 13.44 6.22
N ARG A 185 -13.65 13.96 5.19
CA ARG A 185 -13.02 14.80 4.16
C ARG A 185 -12.42 16.04 4.83
N ASN A 186 -11.14 16.31 4.58
CA ASN A 186 -10.49 17.51 5.11
C ASN A 186 -11.01 18.73 4.32
N ALA A 187 -11.99 19.44 4.88
CA ALA A 187 -12.60 20.62 4.26
C ALA A 187 -11.63 21.82 4.22
N ASP A 188 -10.52 21.74 4.96
CA ASP A 188 -9.57 22.83 5.15
C ASP A 188 -8.29 22.64 4.31
N ARG A 189 -8.31 21.73 3.34
CA ARG A 189 -7.21 21.51 2.38
C ARG A 189 -7.64 21.84 0.96
N PHE A 190 -6.81 22.62 0.26
CA PHE A 190 -6.94 22.93 -1.15
C PHE A 190 -5.78 22.34 -1.96
N PRO A 191 -6.03 21.60 -3.06
CA PRO A 191 -7.30 20.97 -3.39
C PRO A 191 -7.63 19.84 -2.40
N ALA A 192 -8.91 19.43 -2.37
CA ALA A 192 -9.37 18.42 -1.41
C ALA A 192 -8.62 17.08 -1.53
N ASN A 193 -8.17 16.71 -2.74
CA ASN A 193 -7.38 15.51 -3.02
C ASN A 193 -6.23 15.84 -3.98
N GLY A 194 -5.09 15.14 -3.84
CA GLY A 194 -3.91 15.37 -4.69
C GLY A 194 -3.27 16.73 -4.43
N GLY A 195 -2.86 17.40 -5.51
CA GLY A 195 -2.38 18.78 -5.51
C GLY A 195 -2.85 19.53 -6.75
N HIS A 196 -2.84 20.86 -6.69
CA HIS A 196 -3.14 21.72 -7.82
C HIS A 196 -1.91 21.76 -8.74
N ALA A 197 -2.11 21.43 -10.01
CA ALA A 197 -1.03 21.40 -10.99
C ALA A 197 -0.58 22.82 -11.33
N VAL A 198 0.72 23.08 -11.17
CA VAL A 198 1.39 24.32 -11.59
C VAL A 198 2.55 23.98 -12.51
N GLU A 199 2.90 24.89 -13.42
CA GLU A 199 4.05 24.72 -14.31
C GLU A 199 5.34 24.84 -13.50
N ALA A 200 6.26 23.89 -13.69
CA ALA A 200 7.57 23.93 -13.05
C ALA A 200 8.45 25.04 -13.65
N GLY A 201 9.37 25.59 -12.85
CA GLY A 201 10.26 26.67 -13.28
C GLY A 201 9.65 28.07 -13.27
N GLU A 202 8.33 28.19 -13.15
CA GLU A 202 7.62 29.47 -13.10
C GLU A 202 7.53 30.03 -11.67
N THR A 203 7.47 31.35 -11.55
CA THR A 203 7.37 32.03 -10.25
C THR A 203 5.91 32.27 -9.88
N TYR A 204 5.52 31.96 -8.64
CA TYR A 204 4.15 32.14 -8.14
C TYR A 204 4.12 32.95 -6.85
N ALA A 205 3.01 33.66 -6.65
CA ALA A 205 2.59 34.19 -5.35
C ALA A 205 1.42 33.36 -4.83
N ILE A 206 1.49 32.92 -3.57
CA ILE A 206 0.45 32.10 -2.93
C ILE A 206 -0.04 32.83 -1.69
N SER A 207 -1.34 33.11 -1.65
CA SER A 207 -1.99 33.76 -0.51
C SER A 207 -3.33 33.13 -0.20
N VAL A 208 -3.77 33.32 1.05
CA VAL A 208 -5.04 32.83 1.56
C VAL A 208 -5.84 33.99 2.13
N LEU A 209 -7.13 34.01 1.85
CA LEU A 209 -8.05 35.05 2.28
C LEU A 209 -9.29 34.42 2.93
N GLY A 210 -9.60 34.84 4.15
CA GLY A 210 -10.76 34.43 4.91
C GLY A 210 -11.39 35.61 5.66
N LYS A 211 -12.38 35.34 6.51
CA LYS A 211 -13.01 36.33 7.38
C LYS A 211 -13.03 35.81 8.82
N ASP A 212 -12.98 36.69 9.81
CA ASP A 212 -13.22 36.33 11.22
C ASP A 212 -14.72 36.32 11.55
N ALA A 213 -15.06 36.03 12.82
CA ALA A 213 -16.44 35.99 13.29
C ALA A 213 -17.14 37.36 13.21
N GLU A 214 -16.35 38.43 13.28
CA GLU A 214 -16.76 39.83 13.17
C GLU A 214 -16.85 40.30 11.72
N GLY A 215 -16.49 39.45 10.74
CA GLY A 215 -16.56 39.73 9.31
C GLY A 215 -15.38 40.51 8.75
N LYS A 216 -14.32 40.76 9.53
CA LYS A 216 -13.09 41.40 9.10
C LYS A 216 -12.25 40.43 8.28
N GLU A 217 -11.61 40.95 7.24
CA GLU A 217 -10.79 40.15 6.34
C GLU A 217 -9.49 39.71 7.01
N LEU A 218 -9.23 38.40 6.96
CA LEU A 218 -7.98 37.77 7.34
C LEU A 218 -7.25 37.41 6.06
N ARG A 219 -6.15 38.12 5.77
CA ARG A 219 -5.28 37.81 4.63
C ARG A 219 -3.91 37.38 5.12
N GLU A 220 -3.47 36.22 4.65
CA GLU A 220 -2.14 35.72 4.95
C GLU A 220 -1.43 35.35 3.65
N VAL A 221 -0.20 35.86 3.49
CA VAL A 221 0.65 35.51 2.35
C VAL A 221 1.52 34.34 2.76
N ILE A 222 1.32 33.19 2.11
CA ILE A 222 2.12 32.00 2.36
C ILE A 222 3.54 32.24 1.83
N ARG A 223 3.63 32.68 0.57
CA ARG A 223 4.88 33.05 -0.11
C ARG A 223 4.60 34.11 -1.16
N ASP A 224 5.34 35.22 -1.10
CA ASP A 224 5.24 36.30 -2.10
C ASP A 224 5.84 35.91 -3.45
N LYS A 225 6.94 35.15 -3.43
CA LYS A 225 7.56 34.59 -4.63
C LYS A 225 8.09 33.20 -4.33
N VAL A 226 7.66 32.20 -5.10
CA VAL A 226 8.11 30.82 -4.99
C VAL A 226 8.24 30.18 -6.38
N ARG A 227 9.26 29.33 -6.56
CA ARG A 227 9.49 28.55 -7.78
C ARG A 227 9.53 27.07 -7.44
N PHE A 228 9.00 26.23 -8.34
CA PHE A 228 8.90 24.79 -8.12
C PHE A 228 9.81 24.03 -9.09
N ALA A 229 10.42 22.94 -8.61
CA ALA A 229 11.16 22.00 -9.45
C ALA A 229 10.21 21.07 -10.21
N ASP A 230 10.73 20.43 -11.26
CA ASP A 230 10.01 19.39 -12.00
C ASP A 230 9.54 18.26 -11.07
N ARG A 231 8.25 17.91 -11.17
CA ARG A 231 7.59 16.88 -10.36
C ARG A 231 7.58 17.15 -8.85
N ALA A 232 7.84 18.39 -8.42
CA ALA A 232 7.79 18.74 -7.01
C ALA A 232 6.37 18.55 -6.44
N ILE A 233 6.29 18.04 -5.22
CA ILE A 233 5.05 17.95 -4.45
C ILE A 233 5.25 18.78 -3.19
N VAL A 234 4.53 19.89 -3.10
CA VAL A 234 4.70 20.88 -2.03
C VAL A 234 3.38 21.08 -1.31
N ASP A 235 3.36 20.67 -0.04
CA ASP A 235 2.28 20.95 0.89
C ASP A 235 2.68 22.15 1.78
N PHE A 236 1.87 23.21 1.78
CA PHE A 236 1.97 24.34 2.70
C PHE A 236 0.96 24.19 3.84
N THR A 237 1.31 24.64 5.03
CA THR A 237 0.37 24.76 6.16
C THR A 237 0.36 26.21 6.63
N VAL A 238 -0.83 26.79 6.76
CA VAL A 238 -1.05 28.19 7.16
C VAL A 238 -2.11 28.25 8.26
N ALA A 239 -1.98 29.18 9.20
CA ALA A 239 -2.83 29.28 10.39
C ALA A 239 -3.63 30.58 10.35
N LEU A 240 -4.94 30.47 10.07
CA LEU A 240 -5.83 31.63 9.83
C LEU A 240 -6.74 31.94 11.03
#